data_AF-A0A3E1D4Z9-F1
#
_entry.id   AF-A0A3E1D4Z9-F1
#
_cell.length_a   1.000
_cell.length_b   1.000
_cell.length_c   1.000
_cell.angle_alpha   90.00
_cell.angle_beta   90.00
_cell.angle_gamma   90.00
#
_symmetry.space_group_name_H-M   'P 1'
#
loop_
_entity.id
_entity.type
_entity.pdbx_description
1 polymer ?
#
loop_
_entity_poly.entity_id
_entity_poly.type
_entity_poly.pdbx_seq_one_letter_code
_entity_poly.pdbx_strand_id
1 'polypeptide(L)'
;MKKRMALSIVCLALHYMAGLSVAAAVPLANNRQIDIAVSNNNGAQNGSGPNDTYYIDAPGGGLNQLHISTDGTIAGLFGQVTTKNIDTSSTSGSFYVTTTGGRGFNDSLILMFSMTGPISDDFSLKIKSSGYQWAATGSAPVNPTYVSGAVNEVFTAGDFKYGPQNAKPGPGALGTWSLPFYSGQNINDPETAQNLMFIDLYLGNTSDRSSIDSGSAKVEFELDGIFDSTSSFNVYSWAAVAAIGNGTINWTNRLSTNLLEAGQSGYSINTTAIAAVPEPGQAALLGIGFFAFALTRRKRPA
;
A
#
# COMPACT_ATOMS: atom_id res chain seq x y z
N MET A 1 -6.04 76.77 -0.43
CA MET A 1 -6.45 75.70 -1.36
C MET A 1 -5.30 74.72 -1.54
N LYS A 2 -5.32 73.58 -0.82
CA LYS A 2 -4.33 72.50 -0.96
C LYS A 2 -5.07 71.25 -1.44
N LYS A 3 -4.79 70.82 -2.67
CA LYS A 3 -5.29 69.56 -3.24
C LYS A 3 -4.63 68.39 -2.49
N ARG A 4 -5.44 67.49 -1.89
CA ARG A 4 -4.96 66.18 -1.42
C ARG A 4 -5.35 65.14 -2.46
N MET A 5 -4.32 64.59 -3.09
CA MET A 5 -4.39 63.50 -4.04
C MET A 5 -4.30 62.20 -3.22
N ALA A 6 -5.38 61.41 -3.20
CA ALA A 6 -5.38 60.10 -2.55
C ALA A 6 -4.86 59.06 -3.56
N LEU A 7 -3.69 58.50 -3.25
CA LEU A 7 -3.05 57.43 -4.01
C LEU A 7 -3.53 56.09 -3.41
N SER A 8 -4.45 55.40 -4.10
CA SER A 8 -4.84 54.04 -3.74
C SER A 8 -3.79 53.06 -4.25
N ILE A 9 -2.99 52.51 -3.34
CA ILE A 9 -2.06 51.41 -3.62
C ILE A 9 -2.86 50.11 -3.57
N VAL A 10 -3.01 49.45 -4.71
CA VAL A 10 -3.51 48.08 -4.81
C VAL A 10 -2.32 47.14 -4.58
N CYS A 11 -2.27 46.49 -3.41
CA CYS A 11 -1.34 45.40 -3.15
C CYS A 11 -1.87 44.11 -3.79
N LEU A 12 -1.32 43.75 -4.95
CA LEU A 12 -1.51 42.43 -5.55
C LEU A 12 -0.54 41.45 -4.87
N ALA A 13 -1.00 40.70 -3.86
CA ALA A 13 -0.25 39.61 -3.26
C ALA A 13 -0.37 38.37 -4.16
N LEU A 14 0.60 38.20 -5.07
CA LEU A 14 0.76 36.99 -5.87
C LEU A 14 1.26 35.87 -4.94
N HIS A 15 0.34 35.02 -4.47
CA HIS A 15 0.70 33.80 -3.76
C HIS A 15 1.31 32.81 -4.77
N TYR A 16 2.64 32.72 -4.77
CA TYR A 16 3.36 31.61 -5.39
C TYR A 16 3.12 30.36 -4.54
N MET A 17 2.01 29.67 -4.79
CA MET A 17 1.87 28.27 -4.38
C MET A 17 2.75 27.46 -5.33
N ALA A 18 4.01 27.25 -4.95
CA ALA A 18 4.82 26.22 -5.58
C ALA A 18 4.19 24.87 -5.20
N GLY A 19 3.31 24.38 -6.07
CA GLY A 19 2.84 23.00 -5.98
C GLY A 19 4.06 22.11 -6.14
N LEU A 20 4.44 21.42 -5.07
CA LEU A 20 5.31 20.25 -5.18
C LEU A 20 4.56 19.28 -6.10
N SER A 21 5.07 19.07 -7.31
CA SER A 21 4.57 18.00 -8.15
C SER A 21 4.93 16.70 -7.45
N VAL A 22 3.94 16.06 -6.81
CA VAL A 22 4.10 14.67 -6.35
C VAL A 22 4.41 13.87 -7.60
N ALA A 23 5.55 13.17 -7.60
CA ALA A 23 5.90 12.29 -8.71
C ALA A 23 4.75 11.29 -8.89
N ALA A 24 4.18 11.24 -10.10
CA ALA A 24 3.10 10.31 -10.38
C ALA A 24 3.58 8.87 -10.14
N ALA A 25 2.69 8.03 -9.61
CA ALA A 25 2.96 6.60 -9.50
C ALA A 25 3.31 6.02 -10.88
N VAL A 26 4.35 5.18 -10.95
CA VAL A 26 4.82 4.57 -12.19
C VAL A 26 4.72 3.05 -12.07
N PRO A 27 4.16 2.34 -13.06
CA PRO A 27 4.17 0.88 -13.05
C PRO A 27 5.59 0.32 -12.88
N LEU A 28 5.71 -0.75 -12.10
CA LEU A 28 6.98 -1.44 -11.92
C LEU A 28 7.50 -1.95 -13.28
N ALA A 29 8.78 -1.74 -13.54
CA ALA A 29 9.38 -2.03 -14.84
C ALA A 29 9.38 -3.53 -15.20
N ASN A 30 9.32 -4.41 -14.20
CA ASN A 30 9.38 -5.85 -14.37
C ASN A 30 8.80 -6.57 -13.14
N ASN A 31 8.45 -7.86 -13.27
CA ASN A 31 7.96 -8.66 -12.14
C ASN A 31 9.07 -8.99 -11.14
N ARG A 32 10.33 -8.98 -11.57
CA ARG A 32 11.50 -9.23 -10.74
C ARG A 32 12.72 -8.55 -11.34
N GLN A 33 13.84 -8.58 -10.65
CA GLN A 33 15.08 -7.85 -10.98
C GLN A 33 14.84 -6.34 -11.06
N ILE A 34 14.26 -5.80 -9.99
CA ILE A 34 13.84 -4.40 -9.88
C ILE A 34 14.13 -3.85 -8.49
N ASP A 35 14.46 -2.57 -8.43
CA ASP A 35 14.55 -1.81 -7.18
C ASP A 35 13.20 -1.23 -6.80
N ILE A 36 12.81 -1.39 -5.53
CA ILE A 36 11.61 -0.81 -4.95
C ILE A 36 11.96 0.11 -3.78
N ALA A 37 11.35 1.29 -3.78
CA ALA A 37 11.44 2.27 -2.71
C ALA A 37 10.30 2.05 -1.71
N VAL A 38 10.62 2.16 -0.43
CA VAL A 38 9.61 2.14 0.64
C VAL A 38 9.09 3.55 0.90
N SER A 39 7.87 3.66 1.42
CA SER A 39 7.20 4.93 1.72
C SER A 39 7.40 5.39 3.16
N ASN A 40 8.10 4.62 4.00
CA ASN A 40 8.42 5.03 5.37
C ASN A 40 9.16 6.37 5.41
N ASN A 41 8.87 7.17 6.43
CA ASN A 41 9.53 8.46 6.64
C ASN A 41 11.05 8.31 6.85
N ASN A 42 11.50 7.21 7.47
CA ASN A 42 12.91 6.92 7.71
C ASN A 42 13.58 6.09 6.60
N GLY A 43 12.88 5.84 5.48
CA GLY A 43 13.41 5.03 4.39
C GLY A 43 13.53 3.54 4.74
N ALA A 44 14.28 2.79 3.92
CA ALA A 44 14.48 1.35 4.14
C ALA A 44 15.57 1.10 5.20
N GLN A 45 15.38 0.09 6.05
CA GLN A 45 16.37 -0.28 7.06
C GLN A 45 17.60 -0.96 6.45
N ASN A 46 17.39 -1.86 5.49
CA ASN A 46 18.44 -2.65 4.84
C ASN A 46 18.44 -2.47 3.31
N GLY A 47 17.80 -1.41 2.80
CA GLY A 47 17.83 -1.09 1.38
C GLY A 47 19.27 -0.81 0.94
N SER A 48 19.77 -1.55 -0.05
CA SER A 48 21.14 -1.46 -0.54
C SER A 48 21.23 -1.00 -1.99
N GLY A 49 20.09 -0.83 -2.66
CA GLY A 49 19.98 -0.27 -4.00
C GLY A 49 20.08 1.27 -4.01
N PRO A 50 19.95 1.91 -5.19
CA PRO A 50 19.96 3.37 -5.31
C PRO A 50 18.89 4.01 -4.43
N ASN A 51 19.24 5.06 -3.68
CA ASN A 51 18.34 5.76 -2.74
C ASN A 51 17.70 4.84 -1.69
N ASP A 52 18.49 3.93 -1.10
CA ASP A 52 18.05 3.00 -0.05
C ASP A 52 16.85 2.14 -0.50
N THR A 53 16.89 1.67 -1.74
CA THR A 53 15.87 0.76 -2.30
C THR A 53 16.16 -0.70 -1.96
N TYR A 54 15.11 -1.52 -1.94
CA TYR A 54 15.24 -2.98 -1.89
C TYR A 54 15.22 -3.57 -3.28
N TYR A 55 16.16 -4.48 -3.57
CA TYR A 55 16.18 -5.19 -4.85
C TYR A 55 15.39 -6.50 -4.77
N ILE A 56 14.34 -6.64 -5.57
CA ILE A 56 13.59 -7.89 -5.76
C ILE A 56 14.29 -8.70 -6.82
N ASP A 57 15.02 -9.75 -6.44
CA ASP A 57 15.67 -10.65 -7.42
C ASP A 57 14.73 -11.79 -7.83
N ALA A 58 14.19 -12.50 -6.83
CA ALA A 58 13.16 -13.55 -6.95
C ALA A 58 13.32 -14.48 -8.19
N PRO A 59 14.48 -15.10 -8.44
CA PRO A 59 14.75 -15.79 -9.70
C PRO A 59 13.96 -17.10 -9.89
N GLY A 60 13.27 -17.57 -8.85
CA GLY A 60 12.36 -18.72 -8.85
C GLY A 60 12.13 -19.26 -7.44
N GLY A 61 11.02 -19.99 -7.22
CA GLY A 61 10.64 -20.48 -5.90
C GLY A 61 10.09 -19.36 -5.00
N GLY A 62 10.36 -19.38 -3.70
CA GLY A 62 10.09 -18.25 -2.80
C GLY A 62 8.65 -18.05 -2.30
N LEU A 63 7.71 -18.89 -2.75
CA LEU A 63 6.28 -18.79 -2.43
C LEU A 63 5.82 -19.74 -1.31
N ASN A 64 6.73 -20.47 -0.66
CA ASN A 64 6.38 -21.51 0.32
C ASN A 64 6.77 -21.17 1.76
N GLN A 65 7.51 -20.08 1.97
CA GLN A 65 8.11 -19.75 3.27
C GLN A 65 7.33 -18.69 4.02
N LEU A 66 6.87 -17.65 3.34
CA LEU A 66 6.29 -16.45 3.95
C LEU A 66 4.77 -16.47 3.77
N HIS A 67 4.03 -16.19 4.83
CA HIS A 67 2.56 -16.24 4.80
C HIS A 67 1.94 -15.06 5.55
N ILE A 68 0.66 -14.82 5.27
CA ILE A 68 -0.19 -13.90 6.05
C ILE A 68 -1.25 -14.72 6.78
N SER A 69 -1.41 -14.48 8.08
CA SER A 69 -2.42 -15.12 8.92
C SER A 69 -3.14 -14.14 9.82
N THR A 70 -4.40 -14.37 10.13
CA THR A 70 -5.10 -13.72 11.25
C THR A 70 -4.86 -14.40 12.60
N ASP A 71 -4.04 -15.45 12.65
CA ASP A 71 -3.70 -16.20 13.86
C ASP A 71 -2.18 -16.19 14.07
N GLY A 72 -1.72 -15.56 15.15
CA GLY A 72 -0.30 -15.49 15.53
C GLY A 72 0.22 -16.72 16.29
N THR A 73 -0.63 -17.73 16.49
CA THR A 73 -0.23 -18.99 17.14
C THR A 73 0.36 -19.97 16.13
N ILE A 74 0.87 -21.11 16.62
CA ILE A 74 1.41 -22.19 15.79
C ILE A 74 0.38 -22.70 14.76
N ALA A 75 -0.92 -22.63 15.07
CA ALA A 75 -1.97 -23.07 14.15
C ALA A 75 -2.08 -22.19 12.88
N GLY A 76 -1.71 -20.91 12.98
CA GLY A 76 -1.75 -19.94 11.88
C GLY A 76 -0.51 -19.92 10.98
N LEU A 77 0.52 -20.75 11.23
CA LEU A 77 1.82 -20.65 10.55
C LEU A 77 1.74 -20.75 9.02
N PHE A 78 0.82 -21.55 8.50
CA PHE A 78 0.63 -21.74 7.04
C PHE A 78 -0.22 -20.64 6.39
N GLY A 79 -0.69 -19.68 7.19
CA GLY A 79 -1.54 -18.60 6.74
C GLY A 79 -2.86 -19.06 6.13
N GLN A 80 -3.58 -18.08 5.59
CA GLN A 80 -4.83 -18.30 4.90
C GLN A 80 -5.13 -17.12 3.98
N VAL A 81 -6.04 -17.33 3.04
CA VAL A 81 -6.70 -16.22 2.33
C VAL A 81 -7.77 -15.64 3.25
N THR A 82 -7.67 -14.35 3.52
CA THR A 82 -8.68 -13.58 4.26
C THR A 82 -9.25 -12.50 3.34
N THR A 83 -10.57 -12.49 3.19
CA THR A 83 -11.28 -11.42 2.46
C THR A 83 -12.29 -10.77 3.39
N LYS A 84 -12.15 -9.47 3.60
CA LYS A 84 -13.11 -8.67 4.37
C LYS A 84 -13.97 -7.85 3.42
N ASN A 85 -15.28 -8.09 3.40
CA ASN A 85 -16.22 -7.25 2.66
C ASN A 85 -16.84 -6.25 3.63
N ILE A 86 -16.84 -4.97 3.27
CA ILE A 86 -17.41 -3.87 4.07
C ILE A 86 -18.28 -2.96 3.19
N ASP A 87 -19.21 -2.25 3.82
CA ASP A 87 -20.04 -1.21 3.20
C ASP A 87 -19.68 0.20 3.71
N THR A 88 -18.65 0.29 4.55
CA THR A 88 -18.09 1.53 5.10
C THR A 88 -16.84 1.98 4.34
N SER A 89 -16.51 3.26 4.44
CA SER A 89 -15.29 3.83 3.86
C SER A 89 -14.05 3.69 4.73
N SER A 90 -14.18 2.98 5.85
CA SER A 90 -13.10 2.71 6.77
C SER A 90 -13.19 1.34 7.44
N THR A 91 -12.05 0.83 7.85
CA THR A 91 -11.90 -0.43 8.56
C THR A 91 -10.57 -0.47 9.31
N SER A 92 -10.52 -1.23 10.40
CA SER A 92 -9.28 -1.60 11.07
C SER A 92 -9.18 -3.11 11.28
N GLY A 93 -7.98 -3.57 11.62
CA GLY A 93 -7.72 -4.96 11.92
C GLY A 93 -6.26 -5.24 12.21
N SER A 94 -5.95 -6.52 12.34
CA SER A 94 -4.57 -6.98 12.45
C SER A 94 -4.38 -8.33 11.77
N PHE A 95 -3.17 -8.58 11.32
CA PHE A 95 -2.71 -9.88 10.85
C PHE A 95 -1.25 -10.09 11.25
N TYR A 96 -0.75 -11.28 10.97
CA TYR A 96 0.58 -11.75 11.30
C TYR A 96 1.29 -12.16 10.01
N VAL A 97 2.54 -11.75 9.89
CA VAL A 97 3.47 -12.21 8.88
C VAL A 97 4.22 -13.40 9.46
N THR A 98 3.78 -14.59 9.10
CA THR A 98 4.32 -15.84 9.61
C THR A 98 5.39 -16.39 8.65
N THR A 99 6.23 -17.30 9.17
CA THR A 99 7.17 -18.06 8.36
C THR A 99 7.07 -19.52 8.72
N THR A 100 7.07 -20.41 7.74
CA THR A 100 7.21 -21.87 7.98
C THR A 100 8.68 -22.29 8.08
N GLY A 101 9.61 -21.34 8.05
CA GLY A 101 11.04 -21.62 7.91
C GLY A 101 11.40 -22.01 6.48
N GLY A 102 12.69 -22.13 6.20
CA GLY A 102 13.17 -22.45 4.87
C GLY A 102 14.62 -22.04 4.67
N ARG A 103 14.95 -21.57 3.47
CA ARG A 103 16.31 -21.13 3.13
C ARG A 103 16.46 -19.66 3.55
N GLY A 104 17.54 -19.35 4.25
CA GLY A 104 17.83 -17.98 4.68
C GLY A 104 16.96 -17.51 5.86
N PHE A 105 17.19 -16.26 6.25
CA PHE A 105 16.48 -15.58 7.32
C PHE A 105 15.60 -14.48 6.73
N ASN A 106 14.49 -14.19 7.39
CA ASN A 106 13.65 -13.07 7.01
C ASN A 106 14.11 -11.86 7.82
N ASP A 107 15.24 -11.28 7.43
CA ASP A 107 15.92 -10.20 8.18
C ASP A 107 15.13 -8.89 8.15
N SER A 108 14.43 -8.62 7.05
CA SER A 108 13.49 -7.51 6.95
C SER A 108 12.24 -7.92 6.20
N LEU A 109 11.09 -7.61 6.79
CA LEU A 109 9.78 -7.82 6.21
C LEU A 109 9.31 -6.51 5.60
N ILE A 110 8.96 -6.57 4.32
CA ILE A 110 8.42 -5.44 3.56
C ILE A 110 6.96 -5.75 3.28
N LEU A 111 6.07 -4.93 3.80
CA LEU A 111 4.65 -4.97 3.49
C LEU A 111 4.39 -4.23 2.18
N MET A 112 3.63 -4.83 1.29
CA MET A 112 3.07 -4.16 0.12
C MET A 112 1.58 -3.94 0.36
N PHE A 113 1.17 -2.68 0.39
CA PHE A 113 -0.23 -2.32 0.31
C PHE A 113 -0.57 -1.94 -1.13
N SER A 114 -1.74 -2.37 -1.59
CA SER A 114 -2.20 -2.07 -2.94
C SER A 114 -3.71 -1.87 -2.96
N MET A 115 -4.20 -0.97 -3.80
CA MET A 115 -5.64 -0.74 -3.98
C MET A 115 -6.01 -0.30 -5.39
N THR A 116 -7.22 -0.64 -5.82
CA THR A 116 -7.80 -0.11 -7.06
C THR A 116 -8.01 1.40 -6.93
N GLY A 117 -7.76 2.13 -8.02
CA GLY A 117 -8.04 3.57 -8.09
C GLY A 117 -9.49 3.88 -8.47
N PRO A 118 -9.92 5.15 -8.41
CA PRO A 118 -9.16 6.33 -7.97
C PRO A 118 -8.92 6.34 -6.45
N ILE A 119 -7.75 6.83 -6.01
CA ILE A 119 -7.42 6.99 -4.58
C ILE A 119 -7.98 8.32 -4.10
N SER A 120 -8.75 8.31 -3.01
CA SER A 120 -9.30 9.53 -2.39
C SER A 120 -8.20 10.40 -1.80
N ASP A 121 -8.36 11.72 -1.83
CA ASP A 121 -7.51 12.66 -1.09
C ASP A 121 -7.59 12.42 0.44
N ASP A 122 -8.72 11.87 0.91
CA ASP A 122 -8.93 11.48 2.31
C ASP A 122 -8.36 10.09 2.65
N PHE A 123 -7.67 9.43 1.71
CA PHE A 123 -7.06 8.14 1.96
C PHE A 123 -6.03 8.24 3.09
N SER A 124 -6.15 7.33 4.06
CA SER A 124 -5.17 7.16 5.12
C SER A 124 -5.03 5.68 5.47
N LEU A 125 -3.79 5.21 5.48
CA LEU A 125 -3.42 3.89 6.01
C LEU A 125 -2.45 4.09 7.16
N LYS A 126 -2.90 3.83 8.38
CA LYS A 126 -2.02 3.77 9.55
C LYS A 126 -1.54 2.34 9.74
N ILE A 127 -0.23 2.15 9.85
CA ILE A 127 0.38 0.86 10.19
C ILE A 127 1.08 0.97 11.53
N LYS A 128 0.84 -0.02 12.38
CA LYS A 128 1.65 -0.30 13.56
C LYS A 128 2.17 -1.73 13.49
N SER A 129 3.47 -1.92 13.65
CA SER A 129 4.08 -3.26 13.60
C SER A 129 4.75 -3.63 14.94
N SER A 130 4.71 -4.92 15.28
CA SER A 130 5.48 -5.47 16.41
C SER A 130 6.03 -6.84 16.08
N GLY A 131 7.24 -7.15 16.54
CA GLY A 131 7.93 -8.38 16.17
C GLY A 131 9.39 -8.34 16.58
N TYR A 132 10.24 -9.07 15.89
CA TYR A 132 11.65 -9.21 16.26
C TYR A 132 12.59 -8.38 15.37
N GLN A 133 13.59 -7.77 15.98
CA GLN A 133 14.70 -7.09 15.31
C GLN A 133 16.03 -7.75 15.67
N TRP A 134 16.96 -7.73 14.73
CA TRP A 134 18.35 -8.14 14.91
C TRP A 134 19.22 -7.48 13.85
N ALA A 135 20.54 -7.52 14.05
CA ALA A 135 21.49 -7.11 13.03
C ALA A 135 21.59 -8.19 11.93
N ALA A 136 21.32 -7.82 10.69
CA ALA A 136 21.39 -8.72 9.56
C ALA A 136 22.87 -9.00 9.19
N THR A 137 23.40 -10.13 9.67
CA THR A 137 24.81 -10.51 9.49
C THR A 137 25.01 -11.67 8.52
N GLY A 138 23.94 -12.16 7.91
CA GLY A 138 23.97 -13.34 7.04
C GLY A 138 24.10 -14.68 7.78
N SER A 139 24.04 -14.65 9.11
CA SER A 139 24.00 -15.82 9.99
C SER A 139 22.68 -15.86 10.75
N ALA A 140 22.42 -16.98 11.43
CA ALA A 140 21.23 -17.10 12.26
C ALA A 140 21.14 -15.94 13.27
N PRO A 141 19.95 -15.34 13.44
CA PRO A 141 19.76 -14.27 14.41
C PRO A 141 20.21 -14.73 15.79
N VAL A 142 21.12 -13.97 16.41
CA VAL A 142 21.56 -14.21 17.80
C VAL A 142 20.88 -13.18 18.68
N ASN A 143 20.13 -13.64 19.69
CA ASN A 143 19.41 -12.80 20.64
C ASN A 143 18.51 -11.74 19.98
N PRO A 144 17.54 -12.15 19.12
CA PRO A 144 16.61 -11.20 18.51
C PRO A 144 15.80 -10.48 19.60
N THR A 145 15.61 -9.18 19.43
CA THR A 145 14.89 -8.33 20.40
C THR A 145 13.47 -8.09 19.94
N TYR A 146 12.49 -8.33 20.81
CA TYR A 146 11.10 -7.98 20.50
C TYR A 146 10.88 -6.48 20.61
N VAL A 147 10.33 -5.87 19.57
CA VAL A 147 10.02 -4.44 19.49
C VAL A 147 8.52 -4.27 19.27
N SER A 148 7.89 -3.45 20.10
CA SER A 148 6.50 -3.02 19.92
C SER A 148 6.48 -1.64 19.27
N GLY A 149 5.74 -1.48 18.17
CA GLY A 149 5.66 -0.22 17.44
C GLY A 149 6.93 0.08 16.64
N ALA A 150 7.52 -0.93 15.98
CA ALA A 150 8.68 -0.73 15.12
C ALA A 150 8.34 0.24 13.97
N VAL A 151 7.18 0.06 13.35
CA VAL A 151 6.46 1.09 12.59
C VAL A 151 5.30 1.60 13.43
N ASN A 152 5.05 2.90 13.36
CA ASN A 152 3.83 3.56 13.84
C ASN A 152 3.63 4.83 13.02
N GLU A 153 3.24 4.66 11.76
CA GLU A 153 3.21 5.71 10.73
C GLU A 153 1.86 5.74 10.02
N VAL A 154 1.52 6.90 9.47
CA VAL A 154 0.35 7.12 8.63
C VAL A 154 0.82 7.39 7.21
N PHE A 155 0.32 6.61 6.27
CA PHE A 155 0.55 6.72 4.83
C PHE A 155 -0.70 7.30 4.16
N THR A 156 -0.49 8.12 3.15
CA THR A 156 -1.50 8.93 2.45
C THR A 156 -1.50 8.61 0.96
N ALA A 157 -2.38 9.27 0.20
CA ALA A 157 -2.43 9.10 -1.26
C ALA A 157 -1.09 9.41 -1.95
N GLY A 158 -0.28 10.31 -1.39
CA GLY A 158 1.05 10.67 -1.91
C GLY A 158 2.11 9.58 -1.73
N ASP A 159 1.84 8.56 -0.91
CA ASP A 159 2.79 7.48 -0.61
C ASP A 159 2.71 6.32 -1.59
N PHE A 160 1.74 6.32 -2.51
CA PHE A 160 1.69 5.39 -3.63
C PHE A 160 2.75 5.75 -4.68
N LYS A 161 3.80 4.93 -4.74
CA LYS A 161 4.94 5.15 -5.64
C LYS A 161 4.80 4.40 -6.97
N TYR A 162 3.94 3.37 -7.00
CA TYR A 162 3.86 2.44 -8.12
C TYR A 162 2.46 2.20 -8.62
N GLY A 163 2.36 1.73 -9.87
CA GLY A 163 1.12 1.39 -10.53
C GLY A 163 0.51 2.56 -11.32
N PRO A 164 -0.74 2.40 -11.79
CA PRO A 164 -1.56 1.20 -11.69
C PRO A 164 -0.99 0.03 -12.52
N GLN A 165 -1.08 -1.20 -12.01
CA GLN A 165 -0.73 -2.45 -12.72
C GLN A 165 -1.56 -3.63 -12.19
N ASN A 166 -1.62 -4.76 -12.89
CA ASN A 166 -2.56 -5.86 -12.58
C ASN A 166 -1.96 -7.04 -11.81
N ALA A 167 -0.68 -6.98 -11.44
CA ALA A 167 0.00 -8.07 -10.76
C ALA A 167 1.09 -7.54 -9.83
N LYS A 168 1.37 -8.28 -8.75
CA LYS A 168 2.45 -7.96 -7.82
C LYS A 168 3.80 -8.51 -8.31
N PRO A 169 4.93 -7.87 -7.96
CA PRO A 169 6.23 -8.39 -8.32
C PRO A 169 6.51 -9.69 -7.54
N GLY A 170 7.33 -10.56 -8.12
CA GLY A 170 7.79 -11.79 -7.50
C GLY A 170 8.24 -12.85 -8.51
N PRO A 171 8.44 -14.08 -8.02
CA PRO A 171 9.02 -15.17 -8.79
C PRO A 171 8.16 -15.57 -10.00
N GLY A 172 8.85 -15.92 -11.09
CA GLY A 172 8.26 -16.21 -12.40
C GLY A 172 9.30 -16.00 -13.49
N ALA A 173 8.95 -16.23 -14.76
CA ALA A 173 9.82 -15.83 -15.86
C ALA A 173 10.02 -14.29 -15.84
N LEU A 174 11.23 -13.82 -16.15
CA LEU A 174 11.53 -12.39 -16.20
C LEU A 174 10.69 -11.73 -17.29
N GLY A 175 9.99 -10.65 -16.98
CA GLY A 175 9.06 -9.95 -17.86
C GLY A 175 7.65 -10.57 -17.90
N THR A 176 7.41 -11.66 -17.14
CA THR A 176 6.11 -12.34 -17.12
C THR A 176 5.43 -12.15 -15.77
N TRP A 177 4.37 -11.35 -15.77
CA TRP A 177 3.50 -11.15 -14.62
C TRP A 177 2.54 -12.33 -14.43
N SER A 178 2.55 -12.93 -13.23
CA SER A 178 1.71 -14.10 -12.91
C SER A 178 1.10 -14.08 -11.51
N LEU A 179 1.60 -13.23 -10.61
CA LEU A 179 1.18 -13.21 -9.22
C LEU A 179 0.11 -12.13 -9.00
N PRO A 180 -1.11 -12.50 -8.58
CA PRO A 180 -2.13 -11.52 -8.27
C PRO A 180 -1.87 -10.84 -6.91
N PHE A 181 -2.55 -9.72 -6.69
CA PHE A 181 -2.60 -8.98 -5.42
C PHE A 181 -3.47 -9.66 -4.36
N TYR A 182 -4.53 -10.36 -4.79
CA TYR A 182 -5.45 -11.10 -3.95
C TYR A 182 -5.87 -12.41 -4.64
N SER A 183 -6.33 -13.39 -3.86
CA SER A 183 -6.71 -14.70 -4.40
C SER A 183 -7.86 -14.55 -5.39
N GLY A 184 -7.72 -15.16 -6.57
CA GLY A 184 -8.74 -15.13 -7.62
C GLY A 184 -8.80 -13.86 -8.47
N GLN A 185 -7.89 -12.90 -8.29
CA GLN A 185 -7.83 -11.73 -9.18
C GLN A 185 -7.65 -12.17 -10.64
N ASN A 186 -8.39 -11.53 -11.56
CA ASN A 186 -8.11 -11.65 -12.99
C ASN A 186 -7.01 -10.66 -13.40
N ILE A 187 -5.77 -11.12 -13.47
CA ILE A 187 -4.60 -10.27 -13.81
C ILE A 187 -4.60 -9.77 -15.27
N ASN A 188 -5.51 -10.25 -16.12
CA ASN A 188 -5.68 -9.77 -17.50
C ASN A 188 -6.80 -8.73 -17.64
N ASP A 189 -7.54 -8.45 -16.56
CA ASP A 189 -8.60 -7.45 -16.55
C ASP A 189 -8.04 -6.11 -16.05
N PRO A 190 -7.94 -5.08 -16.91
CA PRO A 190 -7.39 -3.77 -16.54
C PRO A 190 -8.15 -3.10 -15.39
N GLU A 191 -9.44 -3.41 -15.18
CA GLU A 191 -10.25 -2.86 -14.07
C GLU A 191 -9.76 -3.33 -12.70
N THR A 192 -8.97 -4.41 -12.65
CA THR A 192 -8.36 -4.91 -11.41
C THR A 192 -7.00 -4.26 -11.12
N ALA A 193 -6.56 -3.27 -11.90
CA ALA A 193 -5.26 -2.65 -11.72
C ALA A 193 -5.20 -1.89 -10.39
N GLN A 194 -4.08 -2.05 -9.67
CA GLN A 194 -3.89 -1.46 -8.36
C GLN A 194 -2.66 -0.55 -8.34
N ASN A 195 -2.78 0.53 -7.57
CA ASN A 195 -1.66 1.37 -7.15
C ASN A 195 -1.01 0.72 -5.94
N LEU A 196 0.31 0.86 -5.78
CA LEU A 196 1.08 0.17 -4.76
C LEU A 196 1.99 1.11 -3.97
N MET A 197 2.16 0.77 -2.71
CA MET A 197 3.22 1.28 -1.85
C MET A 197 3.90 0.11 -1.14
N PHE A 198 5.17 0.27 -0.84
CA PHE A 198 5.94 -0.66 -0.03
C PHE A 198 6.29 0.00 1.30
N ILE A 199 6.23 -0.75 2.38
CA ILE A 199 6.45 -0.29 3.74
C ILE A 199 7.41 -1.29 4.38
N ASP A 200 8.60 -0.84 4.73
CA ASP A 200 9.49 -1.59 5.60
C ASP A 200 8.85 -1.69 6.98
N LEU A 201 8.65 -2.91 7.47
CA LEU A 201 8.10 -3.13 8.81
C LEU A 201 9.15 -2.94 9.91
N TYR A 202 10.43 -2.80 9.53
CA TYR A 202 11.60 -2.76 10.41
C TYR A 202 11.69 -3.98 11.33
N LEU A 203 11.23 -5.12 10.85
CA LEU A 203 11.11 -6.34 11.61
C LEU A 203 11.49 -7.52 10.74
N GLY A 204 12.08 -8.53 11.34
CA GLY A 204 12.13 -9.86 10.79
C GLY A 204 11.11 -10.79 11.44
N ASN A 205 11.04 -12.03 10.96
CA ASN A 205 10.36 -13.12 11.68
C ASN A 205 11.26 -14.35 11.82
N THR A 206 10.99 -15.15 12.85
CA THR A 206 11.82 -16.30 13.24
C THR A 206 11.02 -17.60 13.17
N SER A 207 11.73 -18.72 13.02
CA SER A 207 11.16 -20.06 13.11
C SER A 207 11.06 -20.59 14.56
N ASP A 208 11.56 -19.84 15.54
CA ASP A 208 11.38 -20.15 16.96
C ASP A 208 9.92 -19.93 17.38
N ARG A 209 9.24 -21.03 17.72
CA ARG A 209 7.82 -21.04 18.09
C ARG A 209 7.56 -20.77 19.57
N SER A 210 8.60 -20.75 20.39
CA SER A 210 8.48 -20.38 21.81
C SER A 210 8.44 -18.87 22.03
N SER A 211 8.89 -18.12 21.03
CA SER A 211 8.85 -16.66 20.95
C SER A 211 7.40 -16.11 20.95
N ILE A 212 7.22 -14.87 21.40
CA ILE A 212 5.97 -14.08 21.27
C ILE A 212 5.45 -14.17 19.83
N ASP A 213 4.13 -14.32 19.67
CA ASP A 213 3.45 -14.49 18.39
C ASP A 213 4.04 -15.63 17.52
N SER A 214 4.55 -16.67 18.18
CA SER A 214 5.23 -17.82 17.55
C SER A 214 6.40 -17.44 16.63
N GLY A 215 7.04 -16.31 16.92
CA GLY A 215 8.12 -15.74 16.13
C GLY A 215 7.67 -14.88 14.94
N SER A 216 6.36 -14.64 14.80
CA SER A 216 5.76 -13.86 13.70
C SER A 216 5.85 -12.35 13.97
N ALA A 217 5.76 -11.55 12.91
CA ALA A 217 5.56 -10.10 13.05
C ALA A 217 4.05 -9.79 12.98
N LYS A 218 3.52 -9.07 13.95
CA LYS A 218 2.15 -8.57 13.95
C LYS A 218 2.10 -7.22 13.23
N VAL A 219 1.09 -7.06 12.38
CA VAL A 219 0.74 -5.81 11.69
C VAL A 219 -0.67 -5.44 12.09
N GLU A 220 -0.83 -4.24 12.65
CA GLU A 220 -2.10 -3.60 12.97
C GLU A 220 -2.32 -2.48 11.96
N PHE A 221 -3.53 -2.38 11.42
CA PHE A 221 -3.88 -1.37 10.43
C PHE A 221 -5.17 -0.64 10.78
N GLU A 222 -5.21 0.65 10.45
CA GLU A 222 -6.42 1.48 10.35
C GLU A 222 -6.43 2.06 8.93
N LEU A 223 -7.50 1.85 8.18
CA LEU A 223 -7.65 2.22 6.78
C LEU A 223 -8.91 3.07 6.64
N ASP A 224 -8.77 4.27 6.10
CA ASP A 224 -9.83 5.26 5.92
C ASP A 224 -9.80 5.81 4.48
N GLY A 225 -10.92 6.38 4.04
CA GLY A 225 -11.02 7.03 2.73
C GLY A 225 -11.02 6.06 1.55
N ILE A 226 -11.45 4.81 1.76
CA ILE A 226 -11.59 3.81 0.70
C ILE A 226 -13.04 3.75 0.20
N PHE A 227 -13.24 3.83 -1.12
CA PHE A 227 -14.56 3.84 -1.75
C PHE A 227 -14.54 2.94 -2.98
N ASP A 228 -15.60 2.17 -3.19
CA ASP A 228 -15.83 1.23 -4.30
C ASP A 228 -14.53 0.60 -4.84
N SER A 229 -13.79 -0.04 -3.94
CA SER A 229 -12.41 -0.44 -4.20
C SER A 229 -12.07 -1.78 -3.58
N THR A 230 -11.08 -2.43 -4.19
CA THR A 230 -10.42 -3.61 -3.65
C THR A 230 -9.03 -3.21 -3.20
N SER A 231 -8.72 -3.45 -1.94
CA SER A 231 -7.39 -3.27 -1.34
C SER A 231 -6.80 -4.60 -0.91
N SER A 232 -5.47 -4.73 -0.88
CA SER A 232 -4.81 -5.94 -0.41
C SER A 232 -3.46 -5.68 0.25
N PHE A 233 -3.12 -6.58 1.17
CA PHE A 233 -1.83 -6.68 1.81
C PHE A 233 -1.09 -7.91 1.31
N ASN A 234 0.14 -7.70 0.86
CA ASN A 234 1.11 -8.72 0.55
C ASN A 234 2.39 -8.46 1.31
N VAL A 235 3.24 -9.46 1.43
CA VAL A 235 4.48 -9.33 2.19
C VAL A 235 5.64 -9.93 1.43
N TYR A 236 6.80 -9.35 1.65
CA TYR A 236 8.07 -9.69 1.06
C TYR A 236 9.10 -9.84 2.16
N SER A 237 10.16 -10.61 1.90
CA SER A 237 11.25 -10.78 2.82
C SER A 237 12.59 -10.55 2.13
N TRP A 238 13.37 -9.65 2.72
CA TRP A 238 14.77 -9.41 2.39
C TRP A 238 15.68 -10.21 3.34
N ALA A 239 16.78 -10.71 2.80
CA ALA A 239 17.80 -11.41 3.57
C ALA A 239 19.19 -10.86 3.24
N ALA A 240 20.02 -10.64 4.25
CA ALA A 240 21.42 -10.23 4.06
C ALA A 240 22.21 -11.31 3.31
N VAL A 241 21.93 -12.57 3.61
CA VAL A 241 22.45 -13.73 2.87
C VAL A 241 21.30 -14.66 2.57
N ALA A 242 21.01 -14.84 1.29
CA ALA A 242 20.14 -15.90 0.81
C ALA A 242 20.94 -16.90 -0.01
N ALA A 243 20.49 -18.15 -0.04
CA ALA A 243 21.03 -19.16 -0.95
C ALA A 243 20.90 -18.79 -2.45
N ILE A 244 20.14 -17.73 -2.76
CA ILE A 244 19.69 -17.36 -4.11
C ILE A 244 20.16 -15.93 -4.48
N GLY A 245 20.71 -15.16 -3.53
CA GLY A 245 21.22 -13.80 -3.76
C GLY A 245 21.39 -13.06 -2.43
N ASN A 246 22.58 -12.54 -2.16
CA ASN A 246 22.84 -11.79 -0.93
C ASN A 246 22.25 -10.39 -1.02
N GLY A 247 21.59 -9.95 0.04
CA GLY A 247 21.04 -8.60 0.13
C GLY A 247 19.87 -8.36 -0.82
N THR A 248 19.03 -9.37 -1.07
CA THR A 248 17.89 -9.25 -1.99
C THR A 248 16.59 -9.80 -1.40
N ILE A 249 15.46 -9.34 -1.94
CA ILE A 249 14.14 -9.91 -1.69
C ILE A 249 13.95 -11.13 -2.60
N ASN A 250 13.67 -12.29 -1.98
CA ASN A 250 13.45 -13.56 -2.71
C ASN A 250 12.15 -14.27 -2.34
N TRP A 251 11.46 -13.84 -1.28
CA TRP A 251 10.24 -14.49 -0.80
C TRP A 251 9.09 -13.51 -0.78
N THR A 252 7.89 -14.02 -1.08
CA THR A 252 6.63 -13.32 -0.92
C THR A 252 5.53 -14.33 -0.60
N ASN A 253 4.42 -13.88 -0.02
CA ASN A 253 3.25 -14.72 0.17
C ASN A 253 2.69 -15.23 -1.17
N ARG A 254 2.21 -16.46 -1.17
CA ARG A 254 1.63 -17.11 -2.34
C ARG A 254 0.19 -16.66 -2.54
N LEU A 255 -0.11 -16.22 -3.75
CA LEU A 255 -1.46 -16.03 -4.24
C LEU A 255 -1.55 -16.58 -5.66
N SER A 256 -2.76 -16.91 -6.08
CA SER A 256 -3.05 -17.45 -7.40
C SER A 256 -4.34 -16.88 -7.95
N THR A 257 -4.41 -16.81 -9.27
CA THR A 257 -5.65 -16.52 -10.00
C THR A 257 -6.64 -17.69 -9.90
N ASN A 258 -6.16 -18.89 -9.53
CA ASN A 258 -6.99 -20.04 -9.23
C ASN A 258 -7.31 -20.10 -7.73
N LEU A 259 -8.59 -19.89 -7.39
CA LEU A 259 -9.09 -19.94 -6.01
C LEU A 259 -8.85 -21.28 -5.31
N LEU A 260 -8.71 -22.39 -6.06
CA LEU A 260 -8.52 -23.72 -5.49
C LEU A 260 -7.05 -24.08 -5.26
N GLU A 261 -6.12 -23.20 -5.64
CA GLU A 261 -4.69 -23.47 -5.45
C GLU A 261 -4.33 -23.51 -3.96
N ALA A 262 -3.69 -24.59 -3.53
CA ALA A 262 -3.34 -24.80 -2.13
C ALA A 262 -2.15 -23.93 -1.68
N GLY A 263 -2.13 -23.60 -0.39
CA GLY A 263 -1.05 -22.84 0.24
C GLY A 263 -1.05 -21.36 -0.10
N GLN A 264 -2.17 -20.83 -0.60
CA GLN A 264 -2.37 -19.39 -0.74
C GLN A 264 -2.54 -18.73 0.62
N SER A 265 -1.94 -17.56 0.80
CA SER A 265 -2.17 -16.71 1.95
C SER A 265 -2.11 -15.24 1.55
N GLY A 266 -2.99 -14.42 2.12
CA GLY A 266 -3.12 -13.01 1.80
C GLY A 266 -4.31 -12.38 2.50
N TYR A 267 -4.37 -11.05 2.52
CA TYR A 267 -5.44 -10.30 3.16
C TYR A 267 -5.97 -9.25 2.18
N SER A 268 -7.25 -9.34 1.81
CA SER A 268 -7.91 -8.35 0.97
C SER A 268 -9.14 -7.75 1.65
N ILE A 269 -9.46 -6.53 1.22
CA ILE A 269 -10.60 -5.76 1.68
C ILE A 269 -11.35 -5.29 0.44
N ASN A 270 -12.63 -5.63 0.34
CA ASN A 270 -13.51 -5.09 -0.68
C ASN A 270 -14.49 -4.14 0.01
N THR A 271 -14.61 -2.92 -0.51
CA THR A 271 -15.62 -1.97 -0.06
C THR A 271 -16.59 -1.63 -1.18
N THR A 272 -17.88 -1.53 -0.82
CA THR A 272 -18.93 -0.97 -1.69
C THR A 272 -19.32 0.44 -1.28
N ALA A 273 -18.56 1.08 -0.39
CA ALA A 273 -18.83 2.45 0.05
C ALA A 273 -18.69 3.42 -1.11
N ILE A 274 -19.59 4.40 -1.20
CA ILE A 274 -19.58 5.40 -2.26
C ILE A 274 -19.11 6.72 -1.65
N ALA A 275 -18.19 7.41 -2.33
CA ALA A 275 -17.77 8.74 -1.91
C ALA A 275 -18.98 9.69 -1.88
N ALA A 276 -19.06 10.53 -0.83
CA ALA A 276 -20.11 11.54 -0.78
C ALA A 276 -19.96 12.49 -1.98
N VAL A 277 -21.03 12.65 -2.76
CA VAL A 277 -21.05 13.65 -3.83
C VAL A 277 -21.05 15.03 -3.16
N PRO A 278 -20.08 15.93 -3.48
CA PRO A 278 -20.09 17.27 -2.92
C PRO A 278 -21.45 17.93 -3.21
N GLU A 279 -22.13 18.46 -2.19
CA GLU A 279 -23.35 19.22 -2.43
C GLU A 279 -23.02 20.37 -3.37
N PRO A 280 -23.84 20.62 -4.42
CA PRO A 280 -23.61 21.74 -5.31
C PRO A 280 -23.57 23.02 -4.48
N GLY A 281 -22.43 23.71 -4.49
CA GLY A 281 -22.25 24.93 -3.71
C GLY A 281 -23.40 25.90 -3.95
N GLN A 282 -23.86 26.59 -2.90
CA GLN A 282 -25.07 27.45 -2.94
C GLN A 282 -25.07 28.50 -4.08
N ALA A 283 -23.91 28.82 -4.67
CA ALA A 283 -23.78 29.65 -5.86
C ALA A 283 -24.41 29.02 -7.14
N ALA A 284 -24.42 27.69 -7.27
CA ALA A 284 -25.04 26.98 -8.39
C ALA A 284 -26.57 27.03 -8.34
N LEU A 285 -27.16 27.03 -7.14
CA LEU A 285 -28.61 27.19 -6.94
C LEU A 285 -29.11 28.61 -7.24
N LEU A 286 -28.29 29.64 -6.99
CA LEU A 286 -28.62 31.03 -7.32
C LEU A 286 -28.58 31.31 -8.84
N GLY A 287 -27.75 30.58 -9.61
CA GLY A 287 -27.65 30.74 -11.06
C GLY A 287 -28.87 30.23 -11.85
N ILE A 288 -29.59 29.24 -11.31
CA ILE A 288 -30.77 28.65 -11.95
C ILE A 288 -32.05 29.45 -11.62
N GLY A 289 -32.08 30.13 -10.47
CA GLY A 289 -33.22 30.94 -10.04
C GLY A 289 -33.46 32.24 -10.82
N PHE A 290 -32.44 32.80 -11.49
CA PHE A 290 -32.57 34.07 -12.21
C PHE A 290 -33.01 33.95 -13.68
N PHE A 291 -32.93 32.77 -14.30
CA PHE A 291 -33.38 32.58 -15.69
C PHE A 291 -34.91 32.37 -15.84
N ALA A 292 -35.62 32.07 -14.74
CA ALA A 292 -37.05 31.79 -14.79
C ALA A 292 -37.96 33.04 -14.83
N PHE A 293 -37.45 34.25 -14.57
CA PHE A 293 -38.27 35.46 -14.47
C PHE A 293 -38.21 36.43 -15.67
N ALA A 294 -37.39 36.17 -16.70
CA ALA A 294 -37.18 37.12 -17.80
C ALA A 294 -38.05 36.87 -19.05
N LEU A 295 -38.88 35.82 -19.10
CA LEU A 295 -39.62 35.45 -20.32
C LEU A 295 -41.14 35.37 -20.15
N THR A 296 -41.74 36.37 -19.49
CA THR A 296 -43.17 36.64 -19.65
C THR A 296 -43.49 38.14 -19.67
N ARG A 297 -43.31 38.80 -20.81
CA ARG A 297 -44.19 39.91 -21.19
C ARG A 297 -44.29 40.08 -22.71
N ARG A 298 -45.32 39.42 -23.24
CA ARG A 298 -45.90 39.59 -24.57
C ARG A 298 -46.68 40.92 -24.60
N LYS A 299 -46.48 41.78 -25.60
CA LYS A 299 -47.55 42.63 -26.13
C LYS A 299 -47.52 42.64 -27.66
N ARG A 300 -48.72 42.44 -28.21
CA ARG A 300 -49.11 42.26 -29.62
C ARG A 300 -49.14 43.60 -30.38
N PRO A 301 -49.14 43.56 -31.73
CA PRO A 301 -49.11 44.75 -32.58
C PRO A 301 -50.52 45.35 -32.76
N ALA A 302 -50.53 46.68 -32.91
CA ALA A 302 -51.47 47.45 -33.71
C ALA A 302 -50.67 48.62 -34.30
#